data_AF-A0A1F9YVN2-F1
#
_entry.id   AF-A0A1F9YVN2-F1
#
_cell.length_a   1.000
_cell.length_b   1.000
_cell.length_c   1.000
_cell.angle_alpha   90.00
_cell.angle_beta   90.00
_cell.angle_gamma   90.00
#
_symmetry.space_group_name_H-M   'P 1'
#
loop_
_entity.id
_entity.type
_entity.pdbx_description
1 polymer ?
#
loop_
_entity_poly.entity_id
_entity_poly.type
_entity_poly.pdbx_seq_one_letter_code
_entity_poly.pdbx_strand_id
1 'polypeptide(L)'
;MTKSYEEIPLTPISDTPSTINLTGYWRVMRPVVDKSKCKKCTICWKFCPDGVIKLVDGEPVIDLQYCKGCGVCSFECPAKCIIMVKEGDL
;
A
#
# COMPACT_ATOMS: atom_id res chain seq x y z
N MET A 1 1.96 5.67 -29.51
CA MET A 1 1.19 6.46 -28.52
C MET A 1 -0.27 6.26 -28.86
N THR A 2 -1.09 5.83 -27.92
CA THR A 2 -2.55 5.64 -28.10
C THR A 2 -3.19 6.99 -28.46
N LYS A 3 -4.15 7.00 -29.38
CA LYS A 3 -4.76 8.24 -29.90
C LYS A 3 -6.04 8.62 -29.15
N SER A 4 -6.68 7.67 -28.48
CA SER A 4 -7.85 7.90 -27.63
C SER A 4 -7.84 6.99 -26.40
N TYR A 5 -8.71 7.28 -25.43
CA TYR A 5 -8.85 6.51 -24.19
C TYR A 5 -9.34 5.07 -24.46
N GLU A 6 -10.22 4.92 -25.45
CA GLU A 6 -10.82 3.67 -25.87
C GLU A 6 -9.80 2.72 -26.53
N GLU A 7 -8.67 3.24 -27.02
CA GLU A 7 -7.60 2.46 -27.63
C GLU A 7 -6.57 1.93 -26.62
N ILE A 8 -6.69 2.28 -25.33
CA ILE A 8 -5.70 1.88 -24.34
C ILE A 8 -5.91 0.39 -23.99
N PRO A 9 -4.87 -0.46 -24.16
CA PRO A 9 -4.97 -1.87 -23.78
C PRO A 9 -5.25 -2.00 -22.29
N LEU A 10 -5.88 -3.11 -21.86
CA LEU A 10 -6.06 -3.41 -20.45
C LEU A 10 -4.68 -3.50 -19.76
N THR A 11 -4.33 -2.46 -19.01
CA THR A 11 -3.03 -2.24 -18.36
C THR A 11 -3.29 -1.45 -17.07
N PRO A 12 -2.42 -1.46 -16.04
CA PRO A 12 -2.64 -0.70 -14.78
C PRO A 12 -2.56 0.82 -14.98
N ILE A 13 -3.47 1.36 -15.79
CA ILE A 13 -3.73 2.78 -15.94
C ILE A 13 -4.88 3.18 -15.02
N SER A 14 -4.73 4.33 -14.35
CA SER A 14 -5.82 4.90 -13.57
C SER A 14 -6.72 5.69 -14.49
N ASP A 15 -7.80 5.05 -14.87
CA ASP A 15 -8.78 5.56 -15.82
C ASP A 15 -10.06 6.00 -15.06
N THR A 16 -10.22 5.45 -13.85
CA THR A 16 -11.21 5.80 -12.83
C THR A 16 -10.53 6.04 -11.46
N PRO A 17 -11.24 6.62 -10.47
CA PRO A 17 -10.69 6.84 -9.12
C PRO A 17 -10.29 5.54 -8.41
N SER A 18 -9.40 5.66 -7.42
CA SER A 18 -8.90 4.53 -6.61
C SER A 18 -9.97 3.85 -5.74
N THR A 19 -11.17 4.41 -5.65
CA THR A 19 -12.33 3.77 -5.01
C THR A 19 -13.00 2.73 -5.89
N ILE A 20 -12.72 2.75 -7.20
CA ILE A 20 -13.28 1.82 -8.20
C ILE A 20 -12.20 0.80 -8.60
N ASN A 21 -10.97 1.28 -8.81
CA ASN A 21 -9.86 0.44 -9.23
C ASN A 21 -9.12 -0.20 -8.05
N LEU A 22 -8.80 -1.49 -8.17
CA LEU A 22 -7.92 -2.20 -7.23
C LEU A 22 -6.46 -1.75 -7.43
N THR A 23 -6.06 -0.66 -6.76
CA THR A 23 -4.73 -0.06 -6.93
C THR A 23 -3.57 -0.89 -6.39
N GLY A 24 -3.86 -2.04 -5.76
CA GLY A 24 -2.85 -2.96 -5.26
C GLY A 24 -1.96 -3.58 -6.33
N TYR A 25 -2.45 -3.67 -7.58
CA TYR A 25 -1.66 -4.16 -8.71
C TYR A 25 -0.52 -3.23 -9.14
N TRP A 26 -0.47 -2.00 -8.61
CA TRP A 26 0.57 -1.02 -8.95
C TRP A 26 1.87 -1.24 -8.16
N ARG A 27 1.85 -2.12 -7.16
CA ARG A 27 3.01 -2.35 -6.29
C ARG A 27 4.12 -3.06 -7.04
N VAL A 28 5.33 -2.53 -6.84
CA VAL A 28 6.58 -3.28 -7.03
C VAL A 28 7.09 -3.79 -5.67
N MET A 29 6.85 -3.02 -4.61
CA MET A 29 7.23 -3.32 -3.23
C MET A 29 5.98 -3.38 -2.34
N ARG A 30 5.93 -4.28 -1.38
CA ARG A 30 4.87 -4.35 -0.36
C ARG A 30 5.42 -4.19 1.06
N PRO A 31 4.69 -3.51 1.96
CA PRO A 31 5.04 -3.45 3.37
C PRO A 31 4.69 -4.77 4.09
N VAL A 32 5.63 -5.29 4.87
CA VAL A 32 5.44 -6.43 5.78
C VAL A 32 5.68 -5.96 7.20
N VAL A 33 4.71 -6.18 8.08
CA VAL A 33 4.77 -5.74 9.48
C VAL A 33 5.30 -6.86 10.37
N ASP A 34 6.44 -6.64 11.02
CA ASP A 34 6.91 -7.43 12.15
C ASP A 34 6.11 -7.05 13.40
N LYS A 35 5.05 -7.82 13.67
CA LYS A 35 4.14 -7.58 14.79
C LYS A 35 4.83 -7.64 16.15
N SER A 36 5.89 -8.44 16.30
CA SER A 36 6.61 -8.59 17.57
C SER A 36 7.32 -7.31 18.00
N LYS A 37 7.69 -6.45 17.04
CA LYS A 37 8.36 -5.16 17.27
C LYS A 37 7.40 -3.97 17.24
N CYS A 38 6.16 -4.18 16.83
CA CYS A 38 5.16 -3.12 16.70
C CYS A 38 4.75 -2.60 18.09
N LYS A 39 4.95 -1.29 18.33
CA LYS A 39 4.55 -0.63 19.58
C LYS A 39 3.12 -0.06 19.56
N LYS A 40 2.30 -0.44 18.57
CA LYS A 40 0.91 0.05 18.38
C LYS A 40 0.76 1.58 18.41
N CYS A 41 1.78 2.33 17.97
CA CYS A 41 1.82 3.80 18.05
C CYS A 41 0.92 4.53 17.04
N THR A 42 0.30 3.81 16.08
CA THR A 42 -0.61 4.33 15.04
C THR A 42 -0.02 5.32 14.02
N ILE A 43 1.28 5.61 14.05
CA ILE A 43 1.90 6.57 13.12
C ILE A 43 1.74 6.11 11.66
N CYS A 44 2.05 4.83 11.37
CA CYS A 44 1.88 4.28 10.02
C CYS A 44 0.45 4.46 9.48
N TRP A 45 -0.56 4.29 10.35
CA TRP A 45 -1.97 4.53 10.03
C TRP A 45 -2.24 6.00 9.69
N LYS A 46 -1.77 6.95 10.50
CA LYS A 46 -1.97 8.40 10.29
C LYS A 46 -1.33 8.91 9.00
N PHE A 47 -0.16 8.38 8.64
CA PHE A 47 0.63 8.85 7.51
C PHE A 47 0.35 8.11 6.20
N CYS A 48 -0.52 7.09 6.20
CA CYS A 48 -0.84 6.39 4.97
C CYS A 48 -1.61 7.31 4.01
N PRO A 49 -1.04 7.70 2.84
CA PRO A 49 -1.68 8.66 1.95
C PRO A 49 -2.95 8.11 1.28
N ASP A 50 -3.04 6.79 1.15
CA ASP A 50 -4.21 6.11 0.57
C ASP A 50 -5.20 5.63 1.62
N GLY A 51 -4.93 5.82 2.92
CA GLY A 51 -5.84 5.40 3.99
C GLY A 51 -6.08 3.89 4.09
N VAL A 52 -5.20 3.06 3.51
CA VAL A 52 -5.40 1.60 3.40
C VAL A 52 -5.02 0.81 4.65
N ILE A 53 -4.51 1.48 5.68
CA ILE A 53 -4.17 0.83 6.94
C ILE A 53 -5.40 0.91 7.85
N LYS A 54 -5.79 -0.22 8.44
CA LYS A 54 -6.83 -0.34 9.47
C LYS A 54 -6.17 -0.69 10.80
N LEU A 55 -6.82 -0.36 11.91
CA LEU A 55 -6.39 -0.77 13.24
C LEU A 55 -7.32 -1.88 13.74
N VAL A 56 -6.79 -3.09 13.91
CA VAL A 56 -7.52 -4.25 14.47
C VAL A 56 -6.84 -4.60 15.78
N ASP A 57 -7.54 -4.47 16.90
CA ASP A 57 -6.98 -4.65 18.26
C ASP A 57 -5.72 -3.80 18.51
N GLY A 58 -5.70 -2.60 17.92
CA GLY A 58 -4.58 -1.66 17.95
C GLY A 58 -3.39 -2.03 17.05
N GLU A 59 -3.46 -3.15 16.32
CA GLU A 59 -2.44 -3.53 15.34
C GLU A 59 -2.76 -3.01 13.94
N PRO A 60 -1.74 -2.51 13.19
CA PRO A 60 -1.93 -2.09 11.82
C PRO A 60 -2.14 -3.32 10.90
N VAL A 61 -3.26 -3.33 10.20
CA VAL A 61 -3.58 -4.28 9.13
C VAL A 61 -3.67 -3.50 7.82
N ILE A 62 -2.83 -3.86 6.85
CA ILE A 62 -2.71 -3.13 5.57
C ILE A 62 -3.58 -3.82 4.53
N ASP A 63 -4.49 -3.07 3.92
CA ASP A 63 -5.28 -3.55 2.79
C ASP A 63 -4.43 -3.59 1.52
N LEU A 64 -3.94 -4.79 1.18
CA LEU A 64 -3.13 -5.02 -0.01
C LEU A 64 -3.94 -5.05 -1.31
N GLN A 65 -5.26 -4.90 -1.29
CA GLN A 65 -6.02 -4.70 -2.53
C GLN A 65 -5.87 -3.28 -3.07
N TYR A 66 -5.56 -2.31 -2.20
CA TYR A 66 -5.44 -0.89 -2.55
C TYR A 66 -4.08 -0.28 -2.22
N CYS A 67 -3.27 -0.91 -1.37
CA CYS A 67 -1.94 -0.41 -1.03
C CYS A 67 -1.09 -0.20 -2.29
N LYS A 68 -0.53 1.00 -2.52
CA LYS A 68 0.32 1.28 -3.68
C LYS A 68 1.81 0.98 -3.44
N GLY A 69 2.17 0.54 -2.23
CA GLY A 69 3.56 0.14 -1.95
C GLY A 69 4.53 1.32 -1.83
N CYS A 70 4.04 2.52 -1.55
CA CYS A 70 4.84 3.76 -1.54
C CYS A 70 5.92 3.83 -0.45
N GLY A 71 5.86 2.97 0.57
CA GLY A 71 6.88 2.91 1.63
C GLY A 71 6.78 3.97 2.73
N VAL A 72 5.84 4.92 2.66
CA VAL A 72 5.67 5.97 3.69
C VAL A 72 5.47 5.35 5.08
N CYS A 73 4.64 4.32 5.21
CA CYS A 73 4.42 3.63 6.48
C CYS A 73 5.71 2.99 7.06
N SER A 74 6.60 2.50 6.20
CA SER A 74 7.91 1.95 6.60
C SER A 74 8.87 3.06 7.05
N PHE A 75 8.92 4.15 6.29
CA PHE A 75 9.76 5.30 6.60
C PHE A 75 9.37 5.95 7.94
N GLU A 76 8.08 6.22 8.14
CA GLU A 76 7.56 6.90 9.32
C GLU A 76 7.51 6.02 10.57
N CYS A 77 7.61 4.69 10.44
CA CYS A 77 7.54 3.80 11.60
C CYS A 77 8.76 4.03 12.52
N PRO A 78 8.57 4.54 13.75
CA PRO A 78 9.69 4.80 14.66
C PRO A 78 10.33 3.51 15.17
N ALA A 79 9.57 2.42 15.23
CA ALA A 79 10.07 1.10 15.61
C ALA A 79 10.80 0.39 14.46
N LYS A 80 10.76 0.94 13.24
CA LYS A 80 11.29 0.32 12.01
C LYS A 80 10.84 -1.14 11.83
N CYS A 81 9.61 -1.44 12.28
CA CYS A 81 9.03 -2.78 12.24
C CYS A 81 8.24 -3.07 10.96
N ILE A 82 8.26 -2.17 9.97
CA ILE A 82 7.60 -2.36 8.68
C ILE A 82 8.69 -2.39 7.62
N ILE A 83 8.86 -3.52 6.96
CA ILE A 83 9.90 -3.76 5.96
C ILE A 83 9.27 -3.78 4.56
N MET A 84 9.90 -3.13 3.60
CA MET A 84 9.48 -3.18 2.20
C MET A 84 10.13 -4.39 1.52
N VAL A 85 9.31 -5.29 0.98
CA VAL A 85 9.74 -6.50 0.26
C VAL A 85 9.23 -6.44 -1.17
N LYS A 86 9.99 -6.92 -2.15
CA LYS A 86 9.55 -6.96 -3.54
C LYS A 86 8.39 -7.95 -3.70
N GLU A 87 7.40 -7.61 -4.52
CA GLU A 87 6.20 -8.43 -4.72
C GLU A 87 6.49 -9.88 -5.17
N GLY A 88 7.55 -10.11 -5.94
CA GLY A 88 7.94 -11.43 -6.44
C GLY A 88 8.86 -12.24 -5.53
N ASP A 89 9.25 -11.71 -4.37
CA ASP A 89 10.22 -12.35 -3.45
C ASP A 89 9.52 -13.05 -2.26
N LEU A 90 8.18 -13.17 -2.29
CA LEU A 90 7.35 -13.76 -1.24
C LEU A 90 6.57 -15.00 -1.72
#